data_AF-A0AAD4XD28-F1
#
_entry.id   AF-A0AAD4XD28-F1
#
_cell.length_a   1.000
_cell.length_b   1.000
_cell.length_c   1.000
_cell.angle_alpha   90.00
_cell.angle_beta   90.00
_cell.angle_gamma   90.00
#
_symmetry.space_group_name_H-M   'P 1'
#
loop_
_entity.id
_entity.type
_entity.pdbx_description
1 polymer ?
#
loop_
_entity_poly.entity_id
_entity_poly.type
_entity_poly.pdbx_seq_one_letter_code
_entity_poly.pdbx_strand_id
1 'polypeptide(L)'
;MKNLETGPDIEIGRLGPTDEENLSQFFEEVSIIKKEMEDVTNLIIDLQYLNEETKSTQSVKVLRGLRDRMNSEMVAVLRKAKIIKERLESLEKSNVSNCEISLMYREGSPVDRTRMSVTNGLIIKLRDLMNDFKTLRDFFLLEHKEGLKRRYFNATGEKPSDELIDKMISEGGQVEIFAGKAELNLENRERKKAVKGIQRSLMELHQVFFDMAVLVDGQGKQMDNIVMNVAREKPGV
;
A
#
# COMPACT_ATOMS: atom_id res chain seq x y z
N MET A 1 58.30 -23.69 26.20
CA MET A 1 57.58 -24.73 25.43
C MET A 1 56.41 -25.18 26.29
N LYS A 2 55.12 -25.15 25.93
CA LYS A 2 54.39 -24.97 24.67
C LYS A 2 52.99 -24.43 25.01
N ASN A 3 52.58 -23.40 24.27
CA ASN A 3 51.25 -23.08 23.73
C ASN A 3 50.00 -23.19 24.61
N LEU A 4 49.46 -22.02 24.98
CA LEU A 4 48.03 -21.76 25.13
C LEU A 4 47.34 -22.05 23.79
N GLU A 5 46.42 -23.01 23.75
CA GLU A 5 45.37 -23.01 22.74
C GLU A 5 44.25 -22.09 23.21
N THR A 6 44.29 -20.86 22.72
CA THR A 6 43.13 -19.96 22.75
C THR A 6 42.24 -20.37 21.58
N GLY A 7 41.24 -21.21 21.84
CA GLY A 7 40.17 -21.46 20.89
C GLY A 7 39.47 -20.14 20.52
N PRO A 8 38.93 -20.01 19.30
CA PRO A 8 38.19 -18.81 18.93
C PRO A 8 36.96 -18.71 19.83
N ASP A 9 36.83 -17.56 20.48
CA ASP A 9 35.74 -17.22 21.38
C ASP A 9 34.44 -17.07 20.57
N ILE A 10 33.54 -18.05 20.68
CA ILE A 10 32.28 -18.15 19.91
C ILE A 10 31.18 -17.23 20.52
N GLU A 11 31.46 -16.54 21.63
CA GLU A 11 30.44 -15.84 22.43
C GLU A 11 30.23 -14.35 22.13
N ILE A 12 30.83 -13.79 21.08
CA ILE A 12 30.47 -12.43 20.63
C ILE A 12 29.82 -12.57 19.26
N GLY A 13 28.52 -12.27 19.19
CA GLY A 13 27.72 -12.18 17.96
C GLY A 13 28.18 -11.05 17.02
N ARG A 14 29.47 -10.99 16.72
CA ARG A 14 30.10 -10.09 15.78
C ARG A 14 30.01 -10.75 14.42
N LEU A 15 29.20 -10.16 13.55
CA LEU A 15 29.12 -10.52 12.14
C LEU A 15 30.54 -10.50 11.54
N GLY A 16 30.87 -11.52 10.75
CA GLY A 16 32.15 -11.51 10.04
C GLY A 16 32.18 -10.36 9.01
N PRO A 17 33.37 -9.91 8.55
CA PRO A 17 33.47 -8.85 7.53
C PRO A 17 32.65 -9.15 6.25
N THR A 18 32.55 -10.42 5.87
CA THR A 18 31.71 -10.91 4.76
C THR A 18 30.21 -10.81 5.03
N ASP A 19 29.79 -10.97 6.29
CA ASP A 19 28.38 -10.85 6.68
C ASP A 19 27.96 -9.38 6.73
N GLU A 20 28.86 -8.51 7.18
CA GLU A 20 28.67 -7.05 7.14
C GLU A 20 28.50 -6.55 5.70
N GLU A 21 29.31 -7.02 4.76
CA GLU A 21 29.17 -6.66 3.34
C GLU A 21 27.87 -7.20 2.72
N ASN A 22 27.50 -8.46 3.01
CA ASN A 22 26.24 -9.07 2.55
C ASN A 22 25.01 -8.29 3.02
N LEU A 23 24.99 -7.93 4.31
CA LEU A 23 23.90 -7.20 4.91
C LEU A 23 23.88 -5.73 4.49
N SER A 24 25.04 -5.12 4.19
CA SER A 24 25.10 -3.73 3.73
C SER A 24 24.32 -3.53 2.42
N GLN A 25 24.55 -4.39 1.42
CA GLN A 25 23.83 -4.33 0.14
C GLN A 25 22.32 -4.56 0.33
N PHE A 26 21.96 -5.50 1.21
CA PHE A 26 20.56 -5.74 1.57
C PHE A 26 19.90 -4.51 2.20
N PHE A 27 20.58 -3.87 3.14
CA PHE A 27 20.03 -2.72 3.84
C PHE A 27 19.95 -1.47 2.97
N GLU A 28 20.78 -1.35 1.93
CA GLU A 28 20.65 -0.31 0.91
C GLU A 28 19.33 -0.44 0.14
N GLU A 29 19.01 -1.63 -0.36
CA GLU A 29 17.72 -1.88 -1.03
C GLU A 29 16.52 -1.69 -0.09
N VAL A 30 16.64 -2.15 1.16
CA VAL A 30 15.62 -1.91 2.21
C VAL A 30 15.40 -0.41 2.44
N SER A 31 16.46 0.39 2.45
CA SER A 31 16.37 1.84 2.63
C SER A 31 15.61 2.51 1.48
N ILE A 32 15.88 2.08 0.24
CA ILE A 32 15.17 2.57 -0.94
C ILE A 32 13.68 2.22 -0.86
N ILE A 33 13.35 0.97 -0.49
CA ILE A 33 11.96 0.53 -0.30
C ILE A 33 11.25 1.36 0.78
N LYS A 34 11.91 1.59 1.91
CA LYS A 34 11.36 2.40 3.02
C LYS A 34 11.06 3.83 2.58
N LYS A 35 11.93 4.44 1.78
CA LYS A 35 11.72 5.78 1.24
C LYS A 35 10.50 5.83 0.32
N GLU A 36 10.32 4.85 -0.57
CA GLU A 36 9.13 4.77 -1.41
C GLU A 36 7.84 4.59 -0.58
N MET A 37 7.89 3.84 0.53
CA MET A 37 6.76 3.69 1.46
C MET A 37 6.42 4.99 2.19
N GLU A 38 7.44 5.78 2.56
CA GLU A 38 7.26 7.11 3.13
C GLU A 38 6.56 8.04 2.13
N ASP A 39 6.99 8.03 0.87
CA ASP A 39 6.33 8.80 -0.19
C ASP A 39 4.85 8.40 -0.37
N VAL A 40 4.54 7.09 -0.32
CA VAL A 40 3.14 6.62 -0.35
C VAL A 40 2.35 7.13 0.85
N THR A 41 2.96 7.13 2.05
CA THR A 41 2.33 7.65 3.26
C THR A 41 1.99 9.13 3.11
N ASN A 42 2.93 9.94 2.60
CA ASN A 42 2.72 11.36 2.35
C ASN A 42 1.61 11.61 1.33
N LEU A 43 1.57 10.83 0.24
CA LEU A 43 0.48 10.92 -0.76
C LEU A 43 -0.90 10.59 -0.17
N ILE A 44 -0.98 9.62 0.74
CA ILE A 44 -2.24 9.27 1.42
C ILE A 44 -2.70 10.42 2.33
N ILE A 45 -1.76 11.06 3.04
CA ILE A 45 -2.03 12.24 3.89
C ILE A 45 -2.50 13.43 3.03
N ASP A 46 -1.82 13.69 1.91
CA ASP A 46 -2.20 14.76 0.98
C ASP A 46 -3.61 14.54 0.40
N LEU A 47 -3.95 13.30 0.05
CA LEU A 47 -5.29 12.93 -0.41
C LEU A 47 -6.37 13.21 0.65
N GLN A 48 -6.07 12.94 1.93
CA GLN A 48 -6.97 13.26 3.04
C GLN A 48 -7.16 14.77 3.17
N TYR A 49 -6.07 15.55 3.09
CA TYR A 49 -6.14 17.01 3.14
C TYR A 49 -6.95 17.60 2.00
N LEU A 50 -6.72 17.14 0.76
CA LEU A 50 -7.48 17.58 -0.41
C LEU A 50 -8.97 17.29 -0.25
N ASN A 51 -9.32 16.16 0.36
CA ASN A 51 -10.71 15.83 0.61
C ASN A 51 -11.36 16.81 1.60
N GLU A 52 -10.67 17.14 2.70
CA GLU A 52 -11.16 18.17 3.63
C GLU A 52 -11.30 19.54 2.96
N GLU A 53 -10.39 19.91 2.07
CA GLU A 53 -10.50 21.14 1.28
C GLU A 53 -11.73 21.13 0.36
N THR A 54 -12.10 19.98 -0.22
CA THR A 54 -13.33 19.87 -1.02
C THR A 54 -14.60 20.07 -0.20
N LYS A 55 -14.58 19.85 1.12
CA LYS A 55 -15.73 20.06 2.01
C LYS A 55 -15.94 21.54 2.34
N SER A 56 -14.86 22.29 2.48
CA SER A 56 -14.91 23.70 2.88
C SER A 56 -15.21 24.64 1.72
N THR A 57 -14.94 24.23 0.47
CA THR A 57 -15.11 25.08 -0.70
C THR A 57 -16.44 24.84 -1.43
N GLN A 58 -17.12 25.93 -1.82
CA GLN A 58 -18.36 25.89 -2.62
C GLN A 58 -18.13 26.24 -4.10
N SER A 59 -16.90 26.60 -4.48
CA SER A 59 -16.58 27.01 -5.85
C SER A 59 -16.44 25.80 -6.78
N VAL A 60 -17.30 25.75 -7.80
CA VAL A 60 -17.32 24.67 -8.82
C VAL A 60 -15.96 24.53 -9.54
N LYS A 61 -15.29 25.65 -9.85
CA LYS A 61 -13.99 25.65 -10.52
C LYS A 61 -12.88 25.09 -9.61
N VAL A 62 -12.88 25.46 -8.33
CA VAL A 62 -11.90 24.97 -7.34
C VAL A 62 -12.13 23.48 -7.07
N LEU A 63 -13.39 23.07 -6.89
CA LEU A 63 -13.76 21.67 -6.71
C LEU A 63 -13.34 20.77 -7.87
N ARG A 64 -13.28 21.31 -9.11
CA ARG A 64 -12.76 20.58 -10.27
C ARG A 64 -11.25 20.38 -10.17
N GLY A 65 -10.50 21.44 -9.88
CA GLY A 65 -9.04 21.37 -9.72
C GLY A 65 -8.61 20.42 -8.61
N LEU A 66 -9.30 20.47 -7.46
CA LEU A 66 -9.07 19.55 -6.33
C LEU A 66 -9.32 18.09 -6.74
N ARG A 67 -10.39 17.82 -7.49
CA ARG A 67 -10.70 16.47 -7.98
C ARG A 67 -9.67 15.93 -8.97
N ASP A 68 -9.21 16.76 -9.92
CA ASP A 68 -8.16 16.34 -10.85
C ASP A 68 -6.86 16.02 -10.12
N ARG A 69 -6.52 16.81 -9.08
CA ARG A 69 -5.37 16.57 -8.21
C ARG A 69 -5.51 15.28 -7.39
N MET A 70 -6.66 15.05 -6.76
CA MET A 70 -6.94 13.79 -6.04
C MET A 70 -6.81 12.57 -6.97
N ASN A 71 -7.35 12.62 -8.19
CA ASN A 71 -7.19 11.53 -9.15
C ASN A 71 -5.71 11.29 -9.51
N SER A 72 -4.93 12.37 -9.69
CA SER A 72 -3.50 12.26 -9.97
C SER A 72 -2.74 11.63 -8.80
N GLU A 73 -3.04 12.02 -7.57
CA GLU A 73 -2.41 11.48 -6.36
C GLU A 73 -2.78 10.00 -6.15
N MET A 74 -4.04 9.60 -6.41
CA MET A 74 -4.43 8.18 -6.40
C MET A 74 -3.63 7.33 -7.40
N VAL A 75 -3.40 7.86 -8.61
CA VAL A 75 -2.58 7.16 -9.62
C VAL A 75 -1.11 7.09 -9.17
N ALA A 76 -0.61 8.15 -8.53
CA ALA A 76 0.75 8.17 -7.99
C ALA A 76 0.94 7.13 -6.87
N VAL A 77 -0.02 7.01 -5.95
CA VAL A 77 -0.02 5.97 -4.89
C VAL A 77 0.09 4.58 -5.50
N LEU A 78 -0.77 4.27 -6.48
CA LEU A 78 -0.77 2.96 -7.14
C LEU A 78 0.53 2.68 -7.90
N ARG A 79 1.08 3.67 -8.58
CA ARG A 79 2.35 3.53 -9.29
C ARG A 79 3.49 3.22 -8.32
N LYS A 80 3.58 3.95 -7.20
CA LYS A 80 4.60 3.70 -6.17
C LYS A 80 4.40 2.35 -5.51
N ALA A 81 3.17 1.96 -5.20
CA ALA A 81 2.87 0.64 -4.65
C ALA A 81 3.36 -0.51 -5.56
N LYS A 82 3.17 -0.38 -6.89
CA LYS A 82 3.69 -1.35 -7.87
C LYS A 82 5.21 -1.41 -7.86
N ILE A 83 5.89 -0.27 -7.82
CA ILE A 83 7.37 -0.19 -7.74
C ILE A 83 7.86 -0.86 -6.45
N ILE A 84 7.23 -0.58 -5.31
CA ILE A 84 7.58 -1.19 -4.02
C ILE A 84 7.40 -2.71 -4.10
N LYS A 85 6.29 -3.18 -4.68
CA LYS A 85 6.02 -4.60 -4.87
C LYS A 85 7.11 -5.28 -5.70
N GLU A 86 7.46 -4.73 -6.87
CA GLU A 86 8.51 -5.27 -7.74
C GLU A 86 9.87 -5.32 -7.03
N ARG A 87 10.18 -4.30 -6.20
CA ARG A 87 11.39 -4.31 -5.37
C ARG A 87 11.34 -5.38 -4.28
N LEU A 88 10.20 -5.61 -3.66
CA LEU A 88 10.03 -6.69 -2.66
C LEU A 88 10.16 -8.08 -3.29
N GLU A 89 9.59 -8.28 -4.49
CA GLU A 89 9.77 -9.50 -5.29
C GLU A 89 11.27 -9.74 -5.59
N SER A 90 12.00 -8.69 -5.99
CA SER A 90 13.44 -8.76 -6.21
C SER A 90 14.23 -9.04 -4.93
N LEU A 91 13.81 -8.45 -3.81
CA LEU A 91 14.44 -8.65 -2.50
C LEU A 91 14.25 -10.09 -2.00
N GLU A 92 13.06 -10.66 -2.19
CA GLU A 92 12.78 -12.07 -1.86
C GLU A 92 13.62 -13.01 -2.71
N LYS A 93 13.72 -12.76 -4.03
CA LYS A 93 14.61 -13.52 -4.90
C LYS A 93 16.07 -13.41 -4.46
N SER A 94 16.52 -12.22 -4.05
CA SER A 94 17.86 -12.01 -3.50
C SER A 94 18.09 -12.81 -2.23
N ASN A 95 17.10 -12.93 -1.34
CA ASN A 95 17.20 -13.74 -0.13
C ASN A 95 17.36 -15.22 -0.46
N VAL A 96 16.57 -15.75 -1.41
CA VAL A 96 16.70 -17.13 -1.88
C VAL A 96 18.09 -17.39 -2.47
N SER A 97 18.58 -16.51 -3.34
CA SER A 97 19.92 -16.65 -3.91
C SER A 97 21.03 -16.54 -2.86
N ASN A 98 20.84 -15.73 -1.80
CA ASN A 98 21.81 -15.62 -0.71
C ASN A 98 22.05 -16.96 -0.01
N CYS A 99 20.99 -17.76 0.18
CA CYS A 99 21.07 -19.09 0.76
C CYS A 99 21.94 -20.07 -0.04
N GLU A 100 22.11 -19.83 -1.35
CA GLU A 100 22.91 -20.66 -2.25
C GLU A 100 24.40 -20.28 -2.26
N ILE A 101 24.76 -19.09 -1.77
CA ILE A 101 26.13 -18.55 -1.82
C ILE A 101 27.08 -19.36 -0.92
N SER A 102 26.65 -19.73 0.28
CA SER A 102 27.50 -20.40 1.27
C SER A 102 26.69 -21.16 2.31
N LEU A 103 27.30 -22.17 2.93
CA LEU A 103 26.72 -22.89 4.07
C LEU A 103 26.40 -21.96 5.25
N MET A 104 27.14 -20.84 5.39
CA MET A 104 26.91 -19.85 6.45
C MET A 104 25.62 -19.03 6.24
N TYR A 105 25.10 -18.96 5.02
CA TYR A 105 23.89 -18.19 4.67
C TYR A 105 22.68 -19.07 4.38
N ARG A 106 22.81 -20.39 4.58
CA ARG A 106 21.71 -21.34 4.39
C ARG A 106 20.48 -20.91 5.21
N GLU A 107 19.31 -21.33 4.74
CA GLU A 107 18.03 -21.20 5.43
C GLU A 107 18.16 -21.49 6.94
N GLY A 108 17.68 -20.54 7.75
CA GLY A 108 17.73 -20.60 9.20
C GLY A 108 19.01 -20.04 9.84
N SER A 109 20.00 -19.61 9.05
CA SER A 109 21.18 -18.86 9.54
C SER A 109 20.79 -17.50 10.14
N PRO A 110 21.64 -16.88 10.98
CA PRO A 110 21.37 -15.55 11.52
C PRO A 110 21.13 -14.50 10.42
N VAL A 111 21.96 -14.50 9.37
CA VAL A 111 21.83 -13.58 8.23
C VAL A 111 20.53 -13.80 7.47
N ASP A 112 20.19 -15.07 7.18
CA ASP A 112 18.92 -15.43 6.53
C ASP A 112 17.71 -14.96 7.38
N ARG A 113 17.70 -15.26 8.68
CA ARG A 113 16.62 -14.82 9.59
C ARG A 113 16.44 -13.31 9.61
N THR A 114 17.54 -12.56 9.67
CA THR A 114 17.50 -11.09 9.62
C THR A 114 16.88 -10.60 8.32
N ARG A 115 17.35 -11.13 7.18
CA ARG A 115 16.86 -10.72 5.87
C ARG A 115 15.39 -11.06 5.67
N MET A 116 14.97 -12.26 6.06
CA MET A 116 13.57 -12.69 6.01
C MET A 116 12.68 -11.86 6.93
N SER A 117 13.09 -11.63 8.19
CA SER A 117 12.32 -10.81 9.13
C SER A 117 12.09 -9.39 8.61
N VAL A 118 13.13 -8.74 8.09
CA VAL A 118 13.04 -7.39 7.54
C VAL A 118 12.16 -7.37 6.28
N THR A 119 12.34 -8.31 5.36
CA THR A 119 11.55 -8.41 4.13
C THR A 119 10.06 -8.61 4.45
N ASN A 120 9.74 -9.50 5.38
CA ASN A 120 8.37 -9.75 5.83
C ASN A 120 7.74 -8.51 6.47
N GLY A 121 8.50 -7.79 7.29
CA GLY A 121 8.05 -6.53 7.89
C GLY A 121 7.68 -5.48 6.85
N LEU A 122 8.46 -5.38 5.76
CA LEU A 122 8.16 -4.49 4.64
C LEU A 122 6.90 -4.91 3.88
N ILE A 123 6.68 -6.20 3.64
CA ILE A 123 5.47 -6.70 2.96
C ILE A 123 4.22 -6.42 3.78
N ILE A 124 4.27 -6.66 5.10
CA ILE A 124 3.20 -6.29 6.03
C ILE A 124 2.94 -4.78 5.95
N LYS A 125 3.99 -3.97 5.96
CA LYS A 125 3.85 -2.51 5.89
C LYS A 125 3.22 -2.06 4.57
N LEU A 126 3.59 -2.63 3.43
CA LEU A 126 2.95 -2.32 2.14
C LEU A 126 1.46 -2.68 2.17
N ARG A 127 1.10 -3.86 2.68
CA ARG A 127 -0.29 -4.29 2.82
C ARG A 127 -1.10 -3.30 3.66
N ASP A 128 -0.55 -2.86 4.78
CA ASP A 128 -1.22 -1.91 5.67
C ASP A 128 -1.43 -0.55 4.98
N LEU A 129 -0.41 -0.03 4.27
CA LEU A 129 -0.55 1.19 3.46
C LEU A 129 -1.63 1.04 2.37
N MET A 130 -1.71 -0.12 1.71
CA MET A 130 -2.75 -0.37 0.71
C MET A 130 -4.15 -0.49 1.33
N ASN A 131 -4.26 -1.00 2.55
CA ASN A 131 -5.52 -1.03 3.30
C ASN A 131 -5.97 0.38 3.71
N ASP A 132 -5.04 1.24 4.14
CA ASP A 132 -5.33 2.64 4.44
C ASP A 132 -5.83 3.37 3.18
N PHE A 133 -5.15 3.17 2.05
CA PHE A 133 -5.58 3.71 0.76
C PHE A 133 -6.95 3.19 0.32
N LYS A 134 -7.23 1.88 0.51
CA LYS A 134 -8.54 1.29 0.24
C LYS A 134 -9.63 1.98 1.06
N THR A 135 -9.40 2.13 2.36
CA THR A 135 -10.35 2.74 3.30
C THR A 135 -10.65 4.18 2.91
N LEU A 136 -9.61 4.95 2.56
CA LEU A 136 -9.76 6.32 2.08
C LEU A 136 -10.59 6.39 0.79
N ARG A 137 -10.36 5.47 -0.15
CA ARG A 137 -11.13 5.40 -1.40
C ARG A 137 -12.59 5.05 -1.17
N ASP A 138 -12.86 4.08 -0.29
CA ASP A 138 -14.22 3.66 0.06
C ASP A 138 -14.97 4.83 0.74
N PHE A 139 -14.28 5.58 1.60
CA PHE A 139 -14.79 6.81 2.19
C PHE A 139 -15.16 7.87 1.14
N PHE A 140 -14.30 8.13 0.15
CA PHE A 140 -14.62 9.08 -0.93
C PHE A 140 -15.83 8.65 -1.76
N LEU A 141 -15.97 7.35 -2.04
CA LEU A 141 -17.13 6.83 -2.77
C LEU A 141 -18.42 7.04 -1.96
N LEU A 142 -18.37 6.81 -0.65
CA LEU A 142 -19.50 7.03 0.26
C LEU A 142 -19.90 8.52 0.32
N GLU A 143 -18.94 9.42 0.50
CA GLU A 143 -19.19 10.86 0.53
C GLU A 143 -19.79 11.36 -0.80
N HIS A 144 -19.32 10.82 -1.92
CA HIS A 144 -19.86 11.12 -3.24
C HIS A 144 -21.32 10.65 -3.38
N LYS A 145 -21.64 9.42 -2.94
CA LYS A 145 -23.01 8.89 -2.92
C LYS A 145 -23.94 9.79 -2.09
N GLU A 146 -23.49 10.20 -0.90
CA GLU A 146 -24.28 11.06 -0.01
C GLU A 146 -24.49 12.46 -0.59
N GLY A 147 -23.46 13.03 -1.24
CA GLY A 147 -23.57 14.30 -1.95
C GLY A 147 -24.59 14.26 -3.09
N LEU A 148 -24.69 13.14 -3.82
CA LEU A 148 -25.71 12.94 -4.85
C LEU A 148 -27.11 12.83 -4.25
N LYS A 149 -27.29 12.05 -3.17
CA LYS A 149 -28.57 11.89 -2.48
C LYS A 149 -29.15 13.23 -2.04
N ARG A 150 -28.33 14.08 -1.41
CA ARG A 150 -28.75 15.40 -0.93
C ARG A 150 -29.19 16.32 -2.07
N ARG A 151 -28.47 16.30 -3.19
CA ARG A 151 -28.82 17.11 -4.36
C ARG A 151 -30.09 16.64 -5.05
N TYR A 152 -30.26 15.32 -5.18
CA TYR A 152 -31.48 14.75 -5.71
C TYR A 152 -32.69 15.18 -4.88
N PHE A 153 -32.58 15.05 -3.56
CA PHE A 153 -33.63 15.49 -2.64
C PHE A 153 -33.91 17.00 -2.77
N ASN A 154 -32.87 17.84 -2.84
CA ASN A 154 -33.05 19.28 -3.02
C ASN A 154 -33.67 19.66 -4.38
N ALA A 155 -33.49 18.83 -5.41
CA ALA A 155 -34.02 19.09 -6.75
C ALA A 155 -35.45 18.55 -6.94
N THR A 156 -35.78 17.42 -6.31
CA THR A 156 -37.04 16.69 -6.54
C THR A 156 -38.00 16.73 -5.35
N GLY A 157 -37.50 17.00 -4.14
CA GLY A 157 -38.22 16.83 -2.89
C GLY A 157 -38.33 15.37 -2.41
N GLU A 158 -37.81 14.41 -3.17
CA GLU A 158 -37.94 12.97 -2.89
C GLU A 158 -36.62 12.33 -2.50
N LYS A 159 -36.67 11.31 -1.62
CA LYS A 159 -35.48 10.56 -1.23
C LYS A 159 -35.19 9.49 -2.30
N PRO A 160 -34.01 9.49 -2.93
CA PRO A 160 -33.67 8.49 -3.95
C PRO A 160 -33.35 7.13 -3.32
N SER A 161 -33.65 6.05 -4.03
CA SER A 161 -33.20 4.70 -3.66
C SER A 161 -31.70 4.54 -3.93
N ASP A 162 -31.05 3.60 -3.22
CA ASP A 162 -29.63 3.30 -3.43
C ASP A 162 -29.35 2.79 -4.86
N GLU A 163 -30.26 1.98 -5.42
CA GLU A 163 -30.20 1.53 -6.82
C GLU A 163 -30.22 2.69 -7.81
N LEU A 164 -31.06 3.71 -7.56
CA LEU A 164 -31.13 4.89 -8.40
C LEU A 164 -29.83 5.72 -8.31
N ILE A 165 -29.23 5.83 -7.12
CA ILE A 165 -27.94 6.52 -6.94
C ILE A 165 -26.80 5.76 -7.60
N ASP A 166 -26.77 4.43 -7.49
CA ASP A 166 -25.75 3.60 -8.14
C ASP A 166 -25.90 3.60 -9.65
N LYS A 167 -27.14 3.64 -10.14
CA LYS A 167 -27.46 3.89 -11.56
C LYS A 167 -27.00 5.27 -11.99
N MET A 168 -27.24 6.33 -11.20
CA MET A 168 -26.71 7.67 -11.47
C MET A 168 -25.19 7.70 -11.52
N ILE A 169 -24.51 6.97 -10.64
CA ILE A 169 -23.04 6.88 -10.64
C ILE A 169 -22.54 6.16 -11.89
N SER A 170 -23.22 5.09 -12.31
CA SER A 170 -22.85 4.26 -13.47
C SER A 170 -23.16 4.94 -14.80
N GLU A 171 -24.34 5.57 -14.91
CA GLU A 171 -24.81 6.28 -16.10
C GLU A 171 -24.25 7.72 -16.18
N GLY A 172 -23.63 8.20 -15.11
CA GLY A 172 -22.96 9.51 -15.05
C GLY A 172 -23.93 10.67 -14.87
N GLY A 173 -25.00 10.46 -14.09
CA GLY A 173 -25.93 11.48 -13.63
C GLY A 173 -26.88 12.01 -14.69
N GLN A 174 -26.95 11.36 -15.86
CA GLN A 174 -28.02 11.58 -16.84
C GLN A 174 -29.31 10.95 -16.32
N VAL A 175 -29.93 11.60 -15.36
CA VAL A 175 -31.35 11.40 -15.11
C VAL A 175 -32.01 12.67 -15.64
N GLU A 176 -33.05 12.52 -16.47
CA GLU A 176 -33.86 13.59 -17.05
C GLU A 176 -34.22 14.69 -16.03
N ILE A 177 -34.22 14.37 -14.74
CA ILE A 177 -34.41 15.26 -13.59
C ILE A 177 -33.45 16.47 -13.56
N PHE A 178 -32.23 16.38 -14.12
CA PHE A 178 -31.29 17.51 -14.23
C PHE A 178 -31.29 18.18 -15.62
N ALA A 179 -32.09 17.69 -16.55
CA ALA A 179 -32.22 18.26 -17.89
C ALA A 179 -32.92 19.62 -17.81
N GLY A 180 -32.15 20.70 -17.95
CA GLY A 180 -32.63 22.09 -17.89
C GLY A 180 -31.74 23.05 -17.11
N LYS A 181 -30.89 22.54 -16.20
CA LYS A 181 -29.88 23.34 -15.48
C LYS A 181 -28.48 23.01 -16.00
N ALA A 182 -28.02 23.75 -17.01
CA ALA A 182 -26.74 23.53 -17.69
C ALA A 182 -25.53 23.47 -16.73
N GLU A 183 -25.57 24.23 -15.64
CA GLU A 183 -24.53 24.25 -14.60
C GLU A 183 -24.43 22.93 -13.82
N LEU A 184 -25.58 22.30 -13.52
CA LEU A 184 -25.65 21.00 -12.85
C LEU A 184 -25.17 19.86 -13.76
N ASN A 185 -25.42 19.96 -15.07
CA ASN A 185 -25.00 18.96 -16.04
C ASN A 185 -23.48 18.94 -16.26
N LEU A 186 -22.83 20.11 -16.30
CA LEU A 186 -21.37 20.18 -16.41
C LEU A 186 -20.68 19.57 -15.19
N GLU A 187 -21.16 19.90 -13.98
CA GLU A 187 -20.60 19.37 -12.73
C GLU A 187 -20.77 17.85 -12.60
N ASN A 188 -21.86 17.29 -13.14
CA ASN A 188 -22.12 15.85 -13.19
C ASN A 188 -21.16 15.11 -14.13
N ARG A 189 -20.92 15.69 -15.31
CA ARG A 189 -19.97 15.15 -16.31
C ARG A 189 -18.54 15.12 -15.78
N GLU A 190 -18.14 16.12 -15.00
CA GLU A 190 -16.83 16.17 -14.35
C GLU A 190 -16.72 15.15 -13.19
N ARG A 191 -17.80 14.90 -12.43
CA ARG A 191 -17.82 13.82 -11.43
C ARG A 191 -17.73 12.42 -12.06
N LYS A 192 -18.29 12.20 -13.26
CA LYS A 192 -18.13 10.95 -14.02
C LYS A 192 -16.66 10.60 -14.27
N LYS A 193 -15.82 11.58 -14.56
CA LYS A 193 -14.37 11.37 -14.76
C LYS A 193 -13.69 10.92 -13.46
N ALA A 194 -14.09 11.51 -12.33
CA ALA A 194 -13.59 11.16 -11.00
C ALA A 194 -14.02 9.74 -10.58
N VAL A 195 -15.29 9.37 -10.73
CA VAL A 195 -15.77 8.02 -10.41
C VAL A 195 -15.07 6.97 -11.27
N LYS A 196 -14.90 7.23 -12.57
CA LYS A 196 -14.13 6.32 -13.44
C LYS A 196 -12.67 6.21 -13.01
N GLY A 197 -12.07 7.29 -12.50
CA GLY A 197 -10.75 7.28 -11.88
C GLY A 197 -10.70 6.35 -10.66
N ILE A 198 -11.69 6.49 -9.75
CA ILE A 198 -11.84 5.66 -8.54
C ILE A 198 -12.09 4.18 -8.86
N GLN A 199 -12.86 3.86 -9.91
CA GLN A 199 -13.10 2.49 -10.34
C GLN A 199 -11.86 1.87 -10.99
N ARG A 200 -11.13 2.63 -11.81
CA ARG A 200 -9.86 2.16 -12.40
C ARG A 200 -8.83 1.91 -11.31
N SER A 201 -8.69 2.85 -10.37
CA SER A 201 -7.76 2.70 -9.26
C SER A 201 -8.14 1.51 -8.36
N LEU A 202 -9.42 1.18 -8.22
CA LEU A 202 -9.87 -0.03 -7.52
C LEU A 202 -9.38 -1.32 -8.17
N MET A 203 -9.50 -1.45 -9.50
CA MET A 203 -9.03 -2.66 -10.19
C MET A 203 -7.52 -2.83 -10.03
N GLU A 204 -6.76 -1.74 -10.16
CA GLU A 204 -5.31 -1.76 -9.95
C GLU A 204 -4.94 -2.07 -8.51
N LEU A 205 -5.70 -1.56 -7.53
CA LEU A 205 -5.54 -1.89 -6.12
C LEU A 205 -5.79 -3.37 -5.84
N HIS A 206 -6.85 -3.94 -6.41
CA HIS A 206 -7.14 -5.38 -6.29
C HIS A 206 -6.02 -6.24 -6.88
N GLN A 207 -5.42 -5.81 -7.99
CA GLN A 207 -4.26 -6.52 -8.54
C GLN A 207 -3.08 -6.48 -7.55
N VAL A 208 -2.77 -5.32 -6.97
CA VAL A 208 -1.70 -5.19 -5.98
C VAL A 208 -1.98 -6.08 -4.76
N PHE A 209 -3.22 -6.13 -4.26
CA PHE A 209 -3.60 -7.05 -3.17
C PHE A 209 -3.48 -8.52 -3.54
N PHE A 210 -3.92 -8.91 -4.74
CA PHE A 210 -3.82 -10.28 -5.20
C PHE A 210 -2.35 -10.71 -5.29
N ASP A 211 -1.49 -9.89 -5.90
CA ASP A 211 -0.07 -10.18 -6.01
C ASP A 211 0.61 -10.22 -4.64
N MET A 212 0.23 -9.33 -3.71
CA MET A 212 0.73 -9.37 -2.33
C MET A 212 0.28 -10.61 -1.57
N ALA A 213 -0.93 -11.11 -1.80
CA ALA A 213 -1.39 -12.36 -1.18
C ALA A 213 -0.52 -13.54 -1.65
N VAL A 214 -0.14 -13.56 -2.93
CA VAL A 214 0.80 -14.57 -3.46
C VAL A 214 2.17 -14.46 -2.80
N LEU A 215 2.69 -13.24 -2.57
CA LEU A 215 3.95 -13.01 -1.86
C LEU A 215 3.89 -13.49 -0.40
N VAL A 216 2.81 -13.17 0.32
CA VAL A 216 2.63 -13.57 1.72
C VAL A 216 2.42 -15.08 1.87
N ASP A 217 1.67 -15.72 0.96
CA ASP A 217 1.45 -17.17 0.98
C ASP A 217 2.73 -17.97 0.68
N GLY A 218 3.63 -17.41 -0.14
CA GLY A 218 4.99 -17.92 -0.31
C GLY A 218 5.79 -17.94 0.99
N GLN A 219 5.60 -16.94 1.84
CA GLN A 219 6.35 -16.72 3.09
C GLN A 219 5.71 -17.35 4.34
N GLY A 220 4.39 -17.59 4.34
CA GLY A 220 3.66 -18.19 5.47
C GLY A 220 4.18 -19.57 5.86
N LYS A 221 4.78 -20.31 4.92
CA LYS A 221 5.47 -21.58 5.17
C LYS A 221 6.80 -21.44 5.93
N GLN A 222 7.43 -20.26 5.91
CA GLN A 222 8.70 -19.99 6.59
C GLN A 222 8.54 -19.23 7.94
N MET A 223 7.47 -18.46 8.13
CA MET A 223 7.21 -17.75 9.40
C MET A 223 7.01 -18.69 10.59
N ASP A 224 6.42 -19.87 10.38
CA ASP A 224 6.27 -20.90 11.42
C ASP A 224 7.63 -21.32 12.02
N ASN A 225 8.71 -21.23 11.24
CA ASN A 225 10.06 -21.53 11.72
C ASN A 225 10.67 -20.41 12.60
N ILE A 226 10.27 -19.15 12.42
CA ILE A 226 10.77 -18.01 13.22
C ILE A 226 10.14 -18.01 14.61
N VAL A 227 8.81 -18.22 14.68
CA VAL A 227 8.11 -18.35 15.98
C VAL A 227 8.64 -19.54 16.76
N MET A 228 8.94 -20.66 16.09
CA MET A 228 9.58 -21.81 16.71
C MET A 228 11.00 -21.54 17.22
N ASN A 229 11.79 -20.69 16.54
CA ASN A 229 13.15 -20.38 16.99
C ASN A 229 13.19 -19.41 18.18
N VAL A 230 12.31 -18.40 18.23
CA VAL A 230 12.16 -17.54 19.42
C VAL A 230 11.63 -18.35 20.62
N ALA A 231 10.75 -19.33 20.38
CA ALA A 231 10.31 -20.25 21.43
C ALA A 231 11.40 -21.23 21.91
N ARG A 232 12.43 -21.49 21.09
CA ARG A 232 13.61 -22.31 21.43
C ARG A 232 14.71 -21.51 22.14
N GLU A 233 14.76 -20.19 21.99
CA GLU A 233 15.60 -19.27 22.76
C GLU A 233 15.02 -18.98 24.16
N LYS A 234 14.52 -20.01 24.86
CA LYS A 234 14.40 -19.91 26.32
C LYS A 234 15.81 -20.03 26.91
N PRO A 235 16.21 -19.15 27.84
CA PRO A 235 17.53 -19.22 28.44
C PRO A 235 17.68 -20.55 29.18
N GLY A 236 18.71 -21.31 28.82
CA GLY A 236 19.17 -22.43 29.61
C GLY A 236 19.79 -21.91 30.90
N VAL A 237 19.08 -22.15 32.00
CA VAL A 237 19.46 -21.97 33.43
C VAL A 237 19.62 -20.53 33.91
#